data_AF-A0A8T2V3D9-F1
#
_entry.id   AF-A0A8T2V3D9-F1
#
_cell.length_a   1.000
_cell.length_b   1.000
_cell.length_c   1.000
_cell.angle_alpha   90.00
_cell.angle_beta   90.00
_cell.angle_gamma   90.00
#
_symmetry.space_group_name_H-M   'P 1'
#
loop_
_entity.id
_entity.type
_entity.pdbx_description
1 polymer ?
#
loop_
_entity_poly.entity_id
_entity_poly.type
_entity_poly.pdbx_seq_one_letter_code
_entity_poly.pdbx_strand_id
1 'polypeptide(L)' 'MDMGKKTYDKLSPFIKKFITTDSRVLIAGCGNSEFSMHMVKDGFKEIVNIDISPVVIEAMRKKDAHIPQ' A
#
# COMPACT_ATOMS: atom_id res chain seq x y z
N MET A 1 1.59 -8.98 -16.46
CA MET A 1 2.72 -8.24 -15.84
C MET A 1 2.14 -7.33 -14.78
N ASP A 2 2.54 -7.49 -13.54
CA ASP A 2 2.10 -6.64 -12.42
C ASP A 2 2.76 -5.25 -12.56
N MET A 3 1.98 -4.26 -12.98
CA MET A 3 2.43 -2.89 -13.18
C MET A 3 2.64 -2.15 -11.84
N GLY A 4 1.98 -2.60 -10.77
CA GLY A 4 2.15 -2.07 -9.40
C GLY A 4 3.52 -2.38 -8.83
N LYS A 5 4.00 -3.62 -9.02
CA LYS A 5 5.33 -4.04 -8.57
C LYS A 5 6.46 -3.23 -9.18
N LYS A 6 6.40 -2.94 -10.49
CA LYS A 6 7.44 -2.16 -11.18
C LYS A 6 7.58 -0.74 -10.63
N THR A 7 6.48 -0.12 -10.22
CA THR A 7 6.49 1.21 -9.60
C THR A 7 7.04 1.14 -8.18
N TYR A 8 6.61 0.16 -7.39
CA TYR A 8 7.11 -0.02 -6.03
C TYR A 8 8.62 -0.31 -6.01
N ASP A 9 9.11 -1.23 -6.84
CA ASP A 9 10.52 -1.62 -6.91
C ASP A 9 11.43 -0.38 -7.12
N LYS A 10 11.00 0.59 -7.96
CA LYS A 10 11.73 1.84 -8.21
C LYS A 10 11.72 2.82 -7.04
N LEU A 11 10.66 2.84 -6.25
CA LEU A 11 10.48 3.78 -5.14
C LEU A 11 10.96 3.23 -3.80
N SER A 12 10.95 1.90 -3.63
CA SER A 12 11.31 1.22 -2.38
C SER A 12 12.66 1.65 -1.79
N PRO A 13 13.73 1.92 -2.56
CA PRO A 13 15.00 2.36 -1.97
C PRO A 13 14.89 3.74 -1.31
N PHE A 14 14.07 4.63 -1.87
CA PHE A 14 13.84 5.96 -1.31
C PHE A 14 12.92 5.89 -0.10
N ILE A 15 11.86 5.08 -0.15
CA ILE A 15 10.95 4.88 0.96
C ILE A 15 11.71 4.34 2.17
N LYS A 16 12.49 3.27 1.98
CA LYS A 16 13.28 2.64 3.06
C LYS A 16 14.42 3.51 3.58
N LYS A 17 14.83 4.54 2.83
CA LYS A 17 15.80 5.54 3.30
C LYS A 17 15.21 6.49 4.34
N PHE A 18 13.90 6.75 4.28
CA PHE A 18 13.25 7.78 5.11
C PHE A 18 12.19 7.24 6.06
N ILE A 19 11.68 6.03 5.83
CA ILE A 19 10.55 5.44 6.56
C ILE A 19 10.95 4.03 7.02
N THR A 20 10.77 3.74 8.31
CA THR A 20 11.01 2.42 8.89
C THR A 20 9.76 1.54 8.80
N THR A 21 9.93 0.22 8.90
CA THR A 21 8.81 -0.74 8.86
C THR A 21 7.82 -0.62 10.01
N ASP A 22 8.25 -0.02 11.13
CA ASP A 22 7.41 0.27 12.30
C ASP A 22 6.73 1.66 12.23
N SER A 23 6.98 2.44 11.18
CA SER A 23 6.33 3.74 10.99
C SER A 23 4.86 3.57 10.60
N ARG A 24 4.00 4.48 11.09
CA ARG A 24 2.63 4.64 10.59
C ARG A 24 2.63 5.35 9.26
N VAL A 25 2.12 4.68 8.23
CA VAL A 25 2.08 5.20 6.86
C VAL A 25 0.65 5.50 6.44
N LEU A 26 0.43 6.71 5.91
CA LEU A 26 -0.83 7.09 5.25
C LEU A 26 -0.61 7.14 3.73
N ILE A 27 -1.35 6.33 2.99
CA ILE A 27 -1.41 6.39 1.53
C ILE A 27 -2.67 7.18 1.14
N ALA A 28 -2.46 8.41 0.69
CA ALA A 28 -3.52 9.29 0.22
C ALA A 28 -3.80 9.08 -1.28
N GLY A 29 -5.07 8.93 -1.64
CA GLY A 29 -5.48 8.65 -3.02
C GLY A 29 -5.01 7.26 -3.46
N CYS A 30 -5.35 6.23 -2.68
CA CYS A 30 -4.82 4.88 -2.90
C CYS A 30 -5.28 4.26 -4.23
N GLY A 31 -6.43 4.68 -4.76
CA GLY A 31 -7.04 4.04 -5.92
C GLY A 31 -7.18 2.54 -5.71
N ASN A 32 -7.06 1.78 -6.79
CA ASN A 32 -7.00 0.31 -6.78
C ASN A 32 -5.55 -0.22 -6.83
N SER A 33 -4.57 0.60 -6.44
CA SER A 33 -3.15 0.29 -6.54
C SER A 33 -2.71 -0.83 -5.58
N GLU A 34 -1.79 -1.68 -6.00
CA GLU A 34 -1.13 -2.69 -5.16
C GLU A 34 0.10 -2.14 -4.42
N PHE A 35 0.35 -0.84 -4.48
CA PHE A 35 1.54 -0.23 -3.89
C PHE A 35 1.67 -0.51 -2.38
N SER A 36 0.62 -0.27 -1.60
CA SER A 36 0.61 -0.58 -0.17
C SER A 36 0.73 -2.08 0.09
N MET A 37 0.30 -2.93 -0.84
CA MET A 37 0.48 -4.38 -0.75
C MET A 37 1.95 -4.78 -0.78
N HIS A 38 2.72 -4.17 -1.66
CA HIS A 38 4.17 -4.40 -1.71
C HIS A 38 4.87 -3.85 -0.46
N MET A 39 4.38 -2.75 0.13
CA MET A 39 4.87 -2.28 1.43
C MET A 39 4.62 -3.31 2.54
N VAL A 40 3.44 -3.91 2.61
CA VAL A 40 3.16 -5.00 3.58
C VAL A 40 4.13 -6.17 3.37
N LYS A 41 4.34 -6.59 2.12
CA LYS A 41 5.30 -7.65 1.77
C LYS A 41 6.74 -7.31 2.16
N ASP A 42 7.09 -6.03 2.13
CA ASP A 42 8.38 -5.49 2.55
C ASP A 42 8.49 -5.21 4.06
N GLY A 43 7.49 -5.63 4.85
CA GLY A 43 7.52 -5.65 6.31
C GLY A 43 6.90 -4.45 7.00
N PHE A 44 6.32 -3.50 6.26
CA PHE A 44 5.60 -2.37 6.86
C PHE A 44 4.32 -2.84 7.55
N LYS A 45 4.13 -2.43 8.80
CA LYS A 45 3.10 -2.99 9.68
C LYS A 45 1.82 -2.16 9.74
N GLU A 46 1.94 -0.85 9.81
CA GLU A 46 0.79 0.04 10.02
C GLU A 46 0.59 0.95 8.80
N ILE A 47 -0.28 0.53 7.87
CA ILE A 47 -0.59 1.27 6.65
C ILE A 47 -2.09 1.58 6.57
N VAL A 48 -2.42 2.86 6.47
CA VAL A 48 -3.80 3.33 6.25
C VAL A 48 -3.93 3.82 4.82
N ASN A 49 -4.90 3.27 4.09
CA ASN A 49 -5.22 3.70 2.72
C ASN A 49 -6.49 4.55 2.72
N ILE A 50 -6.44 5.73 2.10
CA ILE A 50 -7.61 6.60 1.92
C ILE A 50 -7.82 6.96 0.45
N ASP A 51 -9.09 7.10 0.07
CA ASP A 51 -9.51 7.57 -1.24
C ASP A 51 -10.87 8.27 -1.10
N ILE A 52 -11.18 9.22 -1.97
CA ILE A 52 -12.49 9.89 -1.99
C ILE A 52 -13.58 8.96 -2.54
N SER A 53 -13.19 7.96 -3.34
CA SER A 53 -14.12 7.04 -3.98
C SER A 53 -14.53 5.90 -3.03
N PRO A 54 -15.78 5.87 -2.53
CA PRO A 54 -16.23 4.77 -1.66
C PRO A 54 -16.26 3.43 -2.40
N VAL A 55 -16.50 3.44 -3.72
CA VAL A 55 -16.47 2.24 -4.59
C VAL A 55 -15.09 1.59 -4.57
N VAL A 56 -14.03 2.41 -4.66
CA VAL A 56 -12.66 1.92 -4.62
C VAL A 56 -12.33 1.35 -3.24
N ILE A 57 -12.70 2.07 -2.16
CA ILE A 57 -12.47 1.60 -0.80
C ILE A 57 -13.16 0.25 -0.55
N GLU A 58 -14.41 0.08 -0.99
CA GLU A 58 -15.12 -1.19 -0.84
C GLU A 58 -14.47 -2.31 -1.64
N ALA A 59 -14.08 -2.04 -2.88
CA ALA A 59 -13.39 -3.03 -3.73
C ALA A 59 -12.06 -3.48 -3.12
N MET A 60 -11.26 -2.54 -2.60
CA MET A 60 -9.97 -2.85 -1.98
C MET A 60 -10.12 -3.59 -0.65
N ARG A 61 -11.12 -3.24 0.18
CA ARG A 61 -11.45 -4.01 1.39
C ARG A 61 -11.79 -5.46 1.09
N LYS A 62 -12.54 -5.73 0.01
CA LYS A 62 -12.85 -7.09 -0.42
C LYS A 62 -11.60 -7.81 -0.95
N LYS A 63 -10.79 -7.13 -1.75
CA LYS A 63 -9.56 -7.67 -2.33
C LYS A 63 -8.54 -8.09 -1.26
N ASP A 64 -8.36 -7.22 -0.26
CA ASP A 64 -7.31 -7.36 0.75
C ASP A 64 -7.84 -7.96 2.07
N ALA A 65 -9.05 -8.52 2.07
CA ALA A 65 -9.71 -9.07 3.26
C ALA A 65 -8.92 -10.19 3.97
N HIS A 66 -7.99 -10.83 3.27
CA HIS A 66 -7.14 -11.90 3.80
C HIS A 66 -5.89 -11.38 4.52
N ILE A 67 -5.68 -10.07 4.54
CA ILE A 67 -4.50 -9.44 5.10
C ILE A 67 -4.87 -8.91 6.47
N PRO A 68 -4.19 -9.35 7.54
CA PRO A 68 -4.43 -8.85 8.88
C PRO A 68 -4.31 -7.32 8.90
N GLN A 69 -5.33 -6.66 9.42
CA GLN A 69 -5.32 -5.24 9.73
C GLN A 69 -4.71 -5.03 11.12
#